data_AF-A0A353BBD7-F1
#
_entry.id   AF-A0A353BBD7-F1
#
_cell.length_a   1.000
_cell.length_b   1.000
_cell.length_c   1.000
_cell.angle_alpha   90.00
_cell.angle_beta   90.00
_cell.angle_gamma   90.00
#
_symmetry.space_group_name_H-M   'P 1'
#
loop_
_entity.id
_entity.type
_entity.pdbx_description
1 polymer ?
#
loop_
_entity_poly.entity_id
_entity_poly.type
_entity_poly.pdbx_seq_one_letter_code
_entity_poly.pdbx_strand_id
1 'polypeptide(L)'
;MVLWVHGQRYSADHARAFLFSMFISNYLPQMVLLYSRFGERVLEAAGTALLSIPTVLLAANIGTHLGSKLGNQRLKPITYAFLTLLALRSLLAPFFA
;
A
#
# COMPACT_ATOMS: atom_id res chain seq x y z
N MET A 1 6.28 10.26 -2.83
CA MET A 1 6.45 9.53 -4.10
C MET A 1 5.13 9.31 -4.82
N VAL A 2 4.08 8.81 -4.15
CA VAL A 2 2.73 8.74 -4.77
C VAL A 2 2.21 10.12 -5.21
N LEU A 3 2.30 11.15 -4.37
CA LEU A 3 1.91 12.52 -4.75
C LEU A 3 2.78 13.10 -5.87
N TRP A 4 4.07 12.73 -5.89
CA TRP A 4 5.01 13.15 -6.93
C TRP A 4 4.62 12.53 -8.28
N VAL A 5 4.38 11.21 -8.34
CA VAL A 5 4.03 10.53 -9.61
C VAL A 5 2.73 11.07 -10.23
N HIS A 6 1.79 11.55 -9.39
CA HIS A 6 0.54 12.17 -9.84
C HIS A 6 0.71 13.62 -10.31
N GLY A 7 1.82 14.29 -9.94
CA GLY A 7 2.20 15.59 -10.48
C GLY A 7 2.84 15.50 -11.87
N GLN A 8 3.35 14.33 -12.26
CA GLN A 8 3.87 14.06 -13.60
C GLN A 8 2.75 13.80 -14.62
N ARG A 9 2.99 14.18 -15.88
CA ARG A 9 2.11 13.88 -17.03
C ARG A 9 2.23 12.42 -17.50
N TYR A 10 2.26 11.47 -16.58
CA TYR A 10 2.30 10.05 -16.90
C TYR A 10 0.91 9.52 -17.22
N SER A 11 0.83 8.60 -18.17
CA SER A 11 -0.39 7.80 -18.32
C SER A 11 -0.59 6.93 -17.07
N ALA A 12 -1.82 6.52 -16.80
CA ALA A 12 -2.13 5.69 -15.63
C ALA A 12 -1.27 4.42 -15.57
N ASP A 13 -0.96 3.82 -16.73
CA ASP A 13 -0.11 2.63 -16.82
C ASP A 13 1.33 2.92 -16.41
N HIS A 14 1.90 4.04 -16.88
CA HIS A 14 3.25 4.48 -16.51
C HIS A 14 3.34 4.83 -15.02
N ALA A 15 2.33 5.48 -14.46
CA ALA A 15 2.30 5.80 -13.03
C ALA A 15 2.29 4.52 -12.18
N ARG A 16 1.49 3.50 -12.55
CA ARG A 16 1.47 2.20 -11.86
C ARG A 16 2.81 1.46 -11.98
N ALA A 17 3.37 1.40 -13.18
CA ALA A 17 4.66 0.75 -13.42
C ALA A 17 5.79 1.41 -12.61
N PHE A 18 5.81 2.75 -12.57
CA PHE A 18 6.76 3.51 -11.75
C PHE A 18 6.63 3.19 -10.27
N LEU A 19 5.41 3.24 -9.72
CA LEU A 19 5.17 2.94 -8.31
C LEU A 19 5.60 1.52 -7.96
N PHE A 20 5.29 0.54 -8.82
CA PHE A 20 5.67 -0.85 -8.62
C PHE A 20 7.18 -1.04 -8.68
N SER A 21 7.85 -0.46 -9.69
CA SER A 21 9.31 -0.48 -9.79
C SER A 21 9.97 0.14 -8.56
N MET A 22 9.45 1.27 -8.08
CA MET A 22 9.95 1.92 -6.88
C MET A 22 9.83 1.01 -5.65
N PHE A 23 8.68 0.35 -5.46
CA PHE A 23 8.48 -0.59 -4.34
C PHE A 23 9.47 -1.75 -4.40
N ILE A 24 9.68 -2.36 -5.57
CA ILE A 24 10.64 -3.47 -5.73
C ILE A 24 12.08 -3.00 -5.47
N SER A 25 12.48 -1.89 -6.10
CA SER A 25 13.85 -1.37 -5.95
C SER A 25 14.17 -1.01 -4.49
N ASN A 26 13.17 -0.54 -3.74
CA ASN A 26 13.37 -0.17 -2.33
C ASN A 26 13.23 -1.36 -1.37
N TYR A 27 12.67 -2.48 -1.82
CA TYR A 27 12.46 -3.67 -0.97
C TYR A 27 13.77 -4.25 -0.45
N LEU A 28 14.76 -4.46 -1.32
CA LEU A 28 16.06 -5.02 -0.94
C LEU A 28 16.81 -4.19 0.11
N PRO A 29 17.06 -2.88 -0.09
CA PRO A 29 17.75 -2.08 0.92
C PRO A 29 16.95 -2.02 2.24
N GLN A 30 15.62 -1.99 2.16
CA GLN A 30 14.76 -1.97 3.34
C GLN A 30 14.84 -3.31 4.12
N MET A 31 14.90 -4.45 3.43
CA MET A 31 15.14 -5.75 4.05
C MET A 31 16.51 -5.84 4.72
N VAL A 32 17.56 -5.31 4.09
CA VAL A 32 18.91 -5.27 4.69
C VAL A 32 18.92 -4.45 5.98
N LEU A 33 18.28 -3.26 5.97
CA LEU A 33 18.17 -2.41 7.15
C LEU A 33 17.34 -3.05 8.26
N LEU A 34 16.25 -3.74 7.92
CA LEU A 34 15.44 -4.45 8.90
C LEU A 34 16.20 -5.62 9.50
N TYR A 35 16.88 -6.41 8.65
CA TYR A 35 17.68 -7.54 9.12
C TYR A 35 18.83 -7.09 10.03
N SER A 36 19.52 -5.99 9.71
CA SER A 36 20.59 -5.49 10.58
C SER A 36 20.11 -5.06 11.97
N ARG A 37 18.83 -4.65 12.10
CA ARG A 37 18.25 -4.22 13.37
C ARG A 37 17.57 -5.35 14.16
N PHE A 38 16.87 -6.25 13.46
CA PHE A 38 15.97 -7.23 14.06
C PHE A 38 16.38 -8.70 13.82
N GLY A 39 17.42 -8.94 13.02
CA GLY A 39 18.00 -10.26 12.80
C GLY A 39 17.04 -11.27 12.14
N GLU A 40 17.10 -12.52 12.57
CA GLU A 40 16.34 -13.64 11.97
C GLU A 40 14.83 -13.51 12.07
N ARG A 41 14.30 -12.74 13.03
CA ARG A 41 12.85 -12.46 13.12
C ARG A 41 12.30 -11.82 11.85
N VAL A 42 13.12 -11.09 11.12
CA VAL A 42 12.74 -10.49 9.82
C VAL A 42 12.54 -11.57 8.77
N LEU A 43 13.34 -12.63 8.78
CA LEU A 43 13.23 -13.73 7.83
C LEU A 43 11.96 -14.55 8.09
N GLU A 44 11.61 -14.79 9.36
CA GLU A 44 10.35 -15.44 9.73
C GLU A 44 9.13 -14.61 9.29
N ALA A 45 9.17 -13.30 9.54
CA ALA A 45 8.12 -12.38 9.10
C ALA A 45 8.04 -12.31 7.58
N ALA A 46 9.18 -12.28 6.88
CA ALA A 46 9.23 -12.29 5.43
C ALA A 46 8.70 -13.61 4.84
N GLY A 47 9.03 -14.75 5.46
CA GLY A 47 8.48 -16.05 5.09
C GLY A 47 6.96 -16.10 5.24
N THR A 48 6.44 -15.59 6.36
CA THR A 48 4.99 -15.47 6.60
C THR A 48 4.31 -14.55 5.57
N ALA A 49 4.95 -13.42 5.25
CA ALA A 49 4.48 -12.51 4.22
C ALA A 49 4.45 -13.16 2.83
N LEU A 50 5.46 -13.97 2.50
CA LEU A 50 5.54 -14.71 1.24
C LEU A 50 4.40 -15.73 1.12
N LEU A 51 4.11 -16.47 2.19
CA LEU A 51 2.97 -17.41 2.23
C LEU A 51 1.62 -16.70 2.14
N SER A 52 1.56 -15.42 2.51
CA SER A 52 0.34 -14.61 2.44
C SER A 52 0.09 -14.00 1.06
N ILE A 53 1.06 -14.05 0.13
CA ILE A 53 0.91 -13.54 -1.25
C ILE A 53 -0.37 -14.04 -1.95
N PRO A 54 -0.70 -15.36 -1.98
CA PRO A 54 -1.92 -15.81 -2.65
C PRO A 54 -3.17 -15.17 -2.05
N THR A 55 -3.24 -15.03 -0.73
CA THR A 55 -4.35 -14.37 -0.04
C THR A 55 -4.43 -12.89 -0.41
N VAL A 56 -3.29 -12.20 -0.50
CA VAL A 56 -3.24 -10.79 -0.94
C VAL A 56 -3.70 -10.65 -2.40
N LEU A 57 -3.29 -11.55 -3.29
CA LEU A 57 -3.73 -11.54 -4.69
C LEU A 57 -5.23 -11.81 -4.84
N LEU A 58 -5.78 -12.72 -4.03
CA LEU A 58 -7.21 -12.97 -3.97
C LEU A 58 -7.98 -11.75 -3.48
N ALA A 59 -7.53 -11.15 -2.37
CA ALA A 59 -8.13 -9.93 -1.83
C ALA A 59 -8.05 -8.76 -2.82
N ALA A 60 -6.92 -8.62 -3.53
CA ALA A 60 -6.74 -7.60 -4.56
C ALA A 60 -7.72 -7.80 -5.73
N ASN A 61 -7.88 -9.03 -6.22
CA ASN A 61 -8.84 -9.36 -7.27
C ASN A 61 -10.29 -9.10 -6.86
N ILE A 62 -10.65 -9.49 -5.64
CA ILE A 62 -11.99 -9.21 -5.10
C ILE A 62 -12.19 -7.69 -5.00
N GLY A 63 -11.20 -6.96 -4.49
CA GLY A 63 -11.25 -5.51 -4.35
C GLY A 63 -11.38 -4.78 -5.68
N THR A 64 -10.65 -5.19 -6.73
CA THR A 64 -10.76 -4.59 -8.07
C THR A 64 -12.09 -4.91 -8.72
N HIS A 65 -12.61 -6.14 -8.55
CA HIS A 65 -13.94 -6.52 -9.06
C HIS A 65 -15.08 -5.79 -8.33
N LEU A 66 -14.97 -5.61 -7.02
CA LEU A 66 -15.96 -4.87 -6.24
C LEU A 66 -15.90 -3.36 -6.58
N GLY A 67 -14.69 -2.82 -6.71
CA GLY A 67 -14.46 -1.42 -7.07
C GLY A 67 -14.96 -1.07 -8.47
N SER A 68 -14.82 -1.98 -9.44
CA SER A 68 -15.37 -1.78 -10.79
C SER A 68 -16.90 -1.79 -10.80
N LYS A 69 -17.54 -2.63 -9.97
CA LYS A 69 -19.01 -2.69 -9.81
C LYS A 69 -19.60 -1.45 -9.14
N LEU A 70 -18.92 -0.88 -8.14
CA LEU A 70 -19.40 0.32 -7.42
C LEU A 70 -19.30 1.61 -8.24
N GLY A 71 -18.42 1.64 -9.24
CA GLY A 71 -18.22 2.78 -10.11
C GLY A 71 -17.47 3.94 -9.44
N ASN A 72 -16.72 4.70 -10.24
CA ASN A 72 -15.81 5.75 -9.76
C ASN A 72 -16.53 6.89 -9.00
N GLN A 73 -17.80 7.15 -9.31
CA GLN A 73 -18.59 8.21 -8.67
C GLN A 73 -18.92 7.92 -7.20
N ARG A 74 -19.14 6.65 -6.84
CA ARG A 74 -19.45 6.25 -5.45
C ARG A 74 -18.19 5.89 -4.66
N LEU A 75 -17.16 5.36 -5.33
CA LEU A 75 -15.90 5.02 -4.66
C LEU A 75 -15.18 6.24 -4.12
N LYS A 76 -15.10 7.33 -4.88
CA LYS A 76 -14.38 8.55 -4.48
C LYS A 76 -14.82 9.11 -3.11
N PRO A 77 -16.11 9.40 -2.87
CA PRO A 77 -16.54 9.94 -1.57
C PRO A 77 -16.30 8.95 -0.43
N ILE A 78 -16.48 7.64 -0.66
CA ILE A 78 -16.20 6.61 0.35
C ILE A 78 -14.71 6.60 0.70
N THR A 79 -13.83 6.60 -0.30
CA THR A 79 -12.37 6.65 -0.11
C THR A 79 -11.97 7.91 0.65
N TYR A 80 -12.51 9.08 0.29
CA TYR A 80 -12.21 10.31 1.02
C TYR A 80 -12.71 10.27 2.46
N ALA A 81 -13.91 9.75 2.72
CA ALA A 81 -14.41 9.59 4.08
C ALA A 81 -13.49 8.71 4.93
N PHE A 82 -13.04 7.56 4.40
CA PHE A 82 -12.08 6.69 5.08
C PHE A 82 -10.74 7.38 5.31
N LEU A 83 -10.21 8.11 4.33
CA LEU A 83 -8.95 8.84 4.47
C LEU A 83 -9.06 9.96 5.53
N THR A 84 -10.19 10.66 5.59
CA THR A 84 -10.46 11.68 6.61
C THR A 84 -10.55 11.05 8.00
N LEU A 85 -11.26 9.93 8.14
CA LEU A 85 -11.35 9.20 9.40
C LEU A 85 -9.97 8.69 9.86
N LEU A 86 -9.17 8.17 8.94
CA LEU A 86 -7.81 7.72 9.22
C LEU A 86 -6.91 8.88 9.65
N ALA A 87 -6.99 10.03 8.97
CA ALA A 87 -6.24 11.23 9.32
C ALA A 87 -6.63 11.77 10.71
N LEU A 88 -7.93 11.85 11.00
CA LEU A 88 -8.44 12.23 12.32
C LEU A 88 -7.95 11.28 13.40
N ARG A 89 -8.03 9.95 13.17
CA ARG A 89 -7.51 8.95 14.10
C ARG A 89 -6.02 9.13 14.35
N SER A 90 -5.22 9.36 13.32
CA SER A 90 -3.77 9.56 13.45
C SER A 90 -3.42 10.85 14.21
N LEU A 91 -4.20 11.92 14.04
CA LEU A 91 -4.03 13.16 14.80
C LEU A 91 -4.43 13.01 16.27
N LEU A 92 -5.44 12.19 16.55
CA LEU A 92 -5.94 11.93 17.90
C LEU A 92 -5.14 10.84 18.63
N ALA A 93 -4.39 10.00 17.91
CA ALA A 93 -3.55 8.95 18.48
C ALA A 93 -2.67 9.41 19.66
N PRO A 94 -1.92 10.54 19.61
CA PRO A 94 -1.10 10.98 20.75
C PRO A 94 -1.89 11.44 21.98
N PHE A 95 -3.21 11.67 21.87
CA PHE A 95 -4.06 12.06 23.01
C PHE A 95 -4.72 10.86 23.69
N PHE A 96 -4.74 9.68 23.04
CA PHE A 96 -5.38 8.46 23.53
C PHE A 96 -4.42 7.26 23.63
N ALA A 97 -3.13 7.45 23.36
CA ALA A 97 -2.07 6.44 23.45
C ALA A 97 -1.18 6.65 24.68
#